data_AF-A0A820LBJ9-F1
#
_entry.id   AF-A0A820LBJ9-F1
#
_cell.length_a   1.000
_cell.length_b   1.000
_cell.length_c   1.000
_cell.angle_alpha   90.00
_cell.angle_beta   90.00
_cell.angle_gamma   90.00
#
_symmetry.space_group_name_H-M   'P 1'
#
loop_
_entity.id
_entity.type
_entity.pdbx_description
1 polymer ?
#
loop_
_entity_poly.entity_id
_entity_poly.type
_entity_poly.pdbx_seq_one_letter_code
_entity_poly.pdbx_strand_id
1 'polypeptide(L)'
;SLDEIRKQMIDLHYANNRNYFDNITYEIYNISQQDETSARYTQREIGININSQFINGRFYRLENPLKHFSILEPANGCNNGTVLTRQSAEQQKCIIATNAGFFNTKTGDCLGNEISNGKMVQKPGIHNVNFGITKDNKFVIGYINISEIDNFDQLVGGVIWLVRNGLSYVNISETLEDMTTQETGSTFVTVRAGRAALGHDAAGRIMILVMDGASAYDNG
;
A
#
# COMPACT_ATOMS: atom_id res chain seq x y z
N SER A 1 -24.66 8.37 14.89
CA SER A 1 -25.07 8.25 13.46
C SER A 1 -24.85 6.83 12.96
N LEU A 2 -25.23 6.47 11.73
CA LEU A 2 -24.89 5.14 11.14
C LEU A 2 -23.38 4.86 11.16
N ASP A 3 -22.55 5.89 10.97
CA ASP A 3 -21.09 5.78 11.03
C ASP A 3 -20.57 5.47 12.44
N GLU A 4 -21.23 6.01 13.45
CA GLU A 4 -20.90 5.81 14.86
C GLU A 4 -21.22 4.39 15.32
N ILE A 5 -22.35 3.84 14.85
CA ILE A 5 -22.73 2.43 15.05
C ILE A 5 -21.74 1.51 14.31
N ARG A 6 -21.36 1.86 13.08
CA ARG A 6 -20.37 1.08 12.30
C ARG A 6 -19.01 1.08 12.99
N LYS A 7 -18.57 2.21 13.52
CA LYS A 7 -17.34 2.34 14.32
C LYS A 7 -17.40 1.48 15.59
N GLN A 8 -18.50 1.56 16.36
CA GLN A 8 -18.69 0.73 17.54
C GLN A 8 -18.69 -0.77 17.22
N MET A 9 -19.30 -1.19 16.09
CA MET A 9 -19.27 -2.59 15.68
C MET A 9 -17.86 -3.06 15.28
N ILE A 10 -17.07 -2.19 14.64
CA ILE A 10 -15.66 -2.47 14.32
C ILE A 10 -14.86 -2.61 15.62
N ASP A 11 -14.99 -1.65 16.54
CA ASP A 11 -14.29 -1.65 17.82
C ASP A 11 -14.67 -2.89 18.67
N LEU A 12 -15.95 -3.28 18.68
CA LEU A 12 -16.44 -4.51 19.31
C LEU A 12 -15.89 -5.77 18.65
N HIS A 13 -15.84 -5.83 17.31
CA HIS A 13 -15.27 -6.94 16.59
C HIS A 13 -13.77 -7.12 16.93
N TYR A 14 -13.02 -6.02 17.03
CA TYR A 14 -11.63 -6.07 17.45
C TYR A 14 -11.46 -6.46 18.91
N ALA A 15 -12.25 -5.89 19.83
CA ALA A 15 -12.20 -6.25 21.24
C ALA A 15 -12.46 -7.75 21.47
N ASN A 16 -13.42 -8.32 20.73
CA ASN A 16 -13.77 -9.74 20.81
C ASN A 16 -12.73 -10.67 20.18
N ASN A 17 -11.94 -10.17 19.21
CA ASN A 17 -10.93 -10.96 18.49
C ASN A 17 -9.50 -10.50 18.78
N ARG A 18 -9.28 -9.74 19.85
CA ARG A 18 -7.98 -9.13 20.18
C ARG A 18 -6.85 -10.17 20.22
N ASN A 19 -7.07 -11.30 20.90
CA ASN A 19 -6.09 -12.40 20.97
C ASN A 19 -5.74 -13.04 19.60
N TYR A 20 -6.65 -12.99 18.63
CA TYR A 20 -6.38 -13.47 17.27
C TYR A 20 -5.53 -12.46 16.49
N PHE A 21 -5.90 -11.17 16.57
CA PHE A 21 -5.18 -10.09 15.90
C PHE A 21 -3.82 -9.77 16.52
N ASP A 22 -3.61 -10.07 17.80
CA ASP A 22 -2.34 -9.88 18.51
C ASP A 22 -1.30 -10.97 18.18
N ASN A 23 -1.74 -12.17 17.75
CA ASN A 23 -0.84 -13.30 17.45
C ASN A 23 -0.50 -13.45 15.96
N ILE A 24 -1.35 -12.92 15.07
CA ILE A 24 -1.11 -12.92 13.62
C ILE A 24 -0.91 -11.47 13.20
N THR A 25 0.28 -11.14 12.70
CA THR A 25 0.63 -9.76 12.36
C THR A 25 0.40 -9.41 10.88
N TYR A 26 0.05 -10.39 10.06
CA TYR A 26 -0.23 -10.24 8.63
C TYR A 26 -1.31 -11.23 8.15
N GLU A 27 -1.99 -10.89 7.07
CA GLU A 27 -2.96 -11.78 6.42
C GLU A 27 -2.42 -12.31 5.08
N ILE A 28 -2.80 -13.54 4.73
CA ILE A 28 -2.40 -14.20 3.48
C ILE A 28 -3.64 -14.42 2.61
N TYR A 29 -3.54 -14.11 1.32
CA TYR A 29 -4.65 -14.28 0.37
C TYR A 29 -4.20 -14.96 -0.92
N ASN A 30 -5.13 -15.68 -1.55
CA ASN A 30 -4.91 -16.23 -2.88
C ASN A 30 -4.91 -15.11 -3.93
N ILE A 31 -3.98 -15.21 -4.88
CA ILE A 31 -3.95 -14.34 -6.06
C ILE A 31 -4.90 -14.91 -7.11
N SER A 32 -5.66 -14.03 -7.76
CA SER A 32 -6.44 -14.37 -8.94
C SER A 32 -5.50 -14.84 -10.04
N GLN A 33 -5.72 -16.06 -10.49
CA GLN A 33 -5.04 -16.61 -11.65
C GLN A 33 -6.08 -16.78 -12.73
N GLN A 34 -5.85 -16.11 -13.86
CA GLN A 34 -6.61 -16.32 -15.06
C GLN A 34 -5.65 -16.99 -16.04
N ASP A 35 -6.08 -18.08 -16.68
CA ASP A 35 -5.32 -18.82 -17.71
C ASP A 35 -5.18 -17.98 -19.00
N GLU A 36 -4.67 -16.76 -18.85
CA GLU A 36 -4.55 -15.76 -19.90
C GLU A 36 -3.17 -15.12 -19.84
N THR A 37 -2.61 -14.83 -21.01
CA THR A 37 -1.32 -14.16 -21.18
C THR A 37 -1.40 -12.65 -20.99
N SER A 38 -2.59 -12.11 -20.76
CA SER A 38 -2.85 -10.67 -20.62
C SER A 38 -3.04 -10.29 -19.16
N ALA A 39 -2.60 -9.08 -18.83
CA ALA A 39 -2.79 -8.46 -17.52
C ALA A 39 -4.27 -8.31 -17.15
N ARG A 40 -5.12 -7.96 -18.14
CA ARG A 40 -6.52 -7.52 -18.00
C ARG A 40 -6.76 -6.55 -16.86
N TYR A 41 -7.09 -5.30 -17.17
CA TYR A 41 -7.34 -4.30 -16.15
C TYR A 41 -8.60 -3.48 -16.41
N THR A 42 -9.16 -2.94 -15.33
CA THR A 42 -10.19 -1.91 -15.38
C THR A 42 -9.64 -0.62 -14.79
N GLN A 43 -9.89 0.51 -15.43
CA GLN A 43 -9.63 1.84 -14.91
C GLN A 43 -10.95 2.58 -14.74
N ARG A 44 -11.09 3.30 -13.63
CA ARG A 44 -12.22 4.19 -13.36
C ARG A 44 -11.73 5.51 -12.79
N GLU A 45 -12.34 6.60 -13.22
CA GLU A 45 -12.26 7.86 -12.50
C GLU A 45 -13.23 7.83 -11.33
N ILE A 46 -12.81 8.37 -10.20
CA ILE A 46 -13.60 8.45 -8.97
C ILE A 46 -13.72 9.93 -8.60
N GLY A 47 -14.94 10.35 -8.28
CA GLY A 47 -15.22 11.65 -7.68
C GLY A 47 -15.91 11.45 -6.33
N ILE A 48 -15.36 11.99 -5.25
CA ILE A 48 -15.93 11.89 -3.91
C ILE A 48 -16.12 13.29 -3.34
N ASN A 49 -17.32 13.57 -2.80
CA ASN A 49 -17.55 14.77 -2.01
C ASN A 49 -17.28 14.46 -0.53
N ILE A 50 -16.23 15.07 0.01
CA ILE A 50 -15.87 14.96 1.43
C ILE A 50 -15.92 16.36 2.04
N ASN A 51 -16.81 16.57 3.02
CA ASN A 51 -16.97 17.86 3.71
C ASN A 51 -17.10 19.03 2.72
N SER A 52 -18.00 18.91 1.74
CA SER A 52 -18.26 19.89 0.68
C SER A 52 -17.08 20.19 -0.26
N GLN A 53 -16.03 19.37 -0.25
CA GLN A 53 -14.95 19.42 -1.23
C GLN A 53 -15.05 18.22 -2.17
N PHE A 54 -15.07 18.49 -3.47
CA PHE A 54 -14.99 17.44 -4.49
C PHE A 54 -13.53 17.03 -4.69
N ILE A 55 -13.27 15.73 -4.60
CA ILE A 55 -11.95 15.14 -4.72
C ILE A 55 -11.98 14.16 -5.88
N ASN A 56 -11.06 14.36 -6.83
CA ASN A 56 -10.85 13.46 -7.94
C ASN A 56 -9.89 12.33 -7.56
N GLY A 57 -10.03 11.20 -8.22
CA GLY A 57 -9.13 10.08 -8.07
C GLY A 57 -9.25 9.10 -9.22
N ARG A 58 -8.36 8.12 -9.21
CA ARG A 58 -8.33 7.02 -10.16
C ARG A 58 -8.27 5.72 -9.42
N PHE A 59 -9.06 4.78 -9.89
CA PHE A 59 -9.09 3.42 -9.39
C PHE A 59 -8.74 2.45 -10.50
N TYR A 60 -7.78 1.58 -10.21
CA TYR A 60 -7.34 0.54 -11.10
C TYR A 60 -7.56 -0.81 -10.44
N ARG A 61 -8.06 -1.75 -11.23
CA ARG A 61 -8.16 -3.15 -10.83
C ARG A 61 -7.45 -4.02 -11.84
N LEU A 62 -6.51 -4.84 -11.39
CA LEU A 62 -5.76 -5.79 -12.20
C LEU A 62 -6.31 -7.20 -11.96
N GLU A 63 -6.89 -7.79 -13.01
CA GLU A 63 -7.64 -9.05 -12.94
C GLU A 63 -6.73 -10.29 -12.95
N ASN A 64 -5.52 -10.19 -13.50
CA ASN A 64 -4.53 -11.27 -13.55
C ASN A 64 -3.15 -10.80 -13.03
N PRO A 65 -2.98 -10.61 -11.71
CA PRO A 65 -1.78 -9.98 -11.14
C PRO A 65 -0.49 -10.77 -11.32
N LEU A 66 -0.59 -12.10 -11.36
CA LEU A 66 0.57 -12.96 -11.48
C LEU A 66 1.32 -12.67 -12.78
N LYS A 67 2.60 -12.31 -12.69
CA LYS A 67 3.47 -11.87 -13.80
C LYS A 67 3.10 -10.53 -14.47
N HIS A 68 2.08 -9.82 -13.98
CA HIS A 68 1.64 -8.53 -14.54
C HIS A 68 1.68 -7.39 -13.52
N PHE A 69 2.16 -7.66 -12.31
CA PHE A 69 2.41 -6.68 -11.26
C PHE A 69 3.88 -6.75 -10.84
N SER A 70 4.50 -5.59 -10.69
CA SER A 70 5.87 -5.44 -10.20
C SER A 70 5.98 -4.22 -9.30
N ILE A 71 6.76 -4.36 -8.22
CA ILE A 71 7.36 -3.24 -7.51
C ILE A 71 8.68 -2.93 -8.20
N LEU A 72 8.92 -1.65 -8.48
CA LEU A 72 10.13 -1.21 -9.17
C LEU A 72 10.87 -0.21 -8.30
N GLU A 73 12.21 -0.36 -8.28
CA GLU A 73 13.10 0.67 -7.76
C GLU A 73 12.90 1.97 -8.57
N PRO A 74 13.25 3.14 -8.00
CA PRO A 74 13.54 4.33 -8.79
C PRO A 74 14.48 3.99 -9.96
N ALA A 75 14.32 4.63 -11.12
CA ALA A 75 15.08 4.33 -12.35
C ALA A 75 16.60 4.48 -12.18
N ASN A 76 17.01 5.33 -11.25
CA ASN A 76 18.37 5.57 -10.78
C ASN A 76 18.81 4.63 -9.64
N GLY A 77 17.92 3.75 -9.16
CA GLY A 77 18.10 2.87 -8.01
C GLY A 77 17.75 3.52 -6.68
N CYS A 78 17.47 2.69 -5.68
CA CYS A 78 17.33 3.19 -4.31
C CYS A 78 18.63 3.82 -3.81
N ASN A 79 18.50 4.90 -3.02
CA ASN A 79 19.61 5.68 -2.44
C ASN A 79 20.45 6.48 -3.45
N ASN A 80 19.89 6.75 -4.64
CA ASN A 80 20.52 7.59 -5.68
C ASN A 80 19.67 8.83 -6.01
N GLY A 81 18.81 9.27 -5.08
CA GLY A 81 17.87 10.37 -5.27
C GLY A 81 16.51 9.92 -5.86
N THR A 82 15.62 10.88 -6.13
CA THR A 82 14.29 10.60 -6.68
C THR A 82 14.23 10.75 -8.20
N VAL A 83 13.31 10.02 -8.83
CA VAL A 83 12.93 10.18 -10.24
C VAL A 83 11.42 10.20 -10.40
N LEU A 84 10.94 10.67 -11.55
CA LEU A 84 9.51 10.59 -11.86
C LEU A 84 9.07 9.14 -12.05
N THR A 85 7.88 8.78 -11.55
CA THR A 85 7.28 7.44 -11.75
C THR A 85 7.29 7.00 -13.22
N ARG A 86 7.09 7.95 -14.16
CA ARG A 86 7.15 7.68 -15.61
C ARG A 86 8.50 7.09 -16.04
N GLN A 87 9.61 7.56 -15.48
CA GLN A 87 10.94 7.12 -15.90
C GLN A 87 11.17 5.65 -15.52
N SER A 88 10.80 5.24 -14.30
CA SER A 88 10.84 3.82 -13.90
C SER A 88 9.85 2.97 -14.70
N ALA A 89 8.64 3.49 -14.94
CA ALA A 89 7.59 2.79 -15.66
C ALA A 89 7.97 2.48 -17.13
N GLU A 90 8.65 3.42 -17.80
CA GLU A 90 9.09 3.25 -19.19
C GLU A 90 10.11 2.13 -19.36
N GLN A 91 10.99 1.92 -18.37
CA GLN A 91 12.00 0.85 -18.39
C GLN A 91 11.37 -0.54 -18.47
N GLN A 92 10.18 -0.71 -17.88
CA GLN A 92 9.42 -1.96 -17.86
C GLN A 92 8.18 -1.93 -18.75
N LYS A 93 8.01 -0.86 -19.55
CA LYS A 93 6.85 -0.66 -20.44
C LYS A 93 5.51 -0.82 -19.71
N CYS A 94 5.42 -0.29 -18.49
CA CYS A 94 4.21 -0.40 -17.68
C CYS A 94 3.02 0.27 -18.39
N ILE A 95 1.87 -0.41 -18.36
CA ILE A 95 0.60 0.15 -18.86
C ILE A 95 0.03 1.17 -17.86
N ILE A 96 0.12 0.84 -16.57
CA ILE A 96 -0.28 1.70 -15.44
C ILE A 96 0.87 1.69 -14.43
N ALA A 97 1.19 2.86 -13.89
CA ALA A 97 2.17 3.02 -12.82
C ALA A 97 1.75 4.16 -11.88
N THR A 98 2.09 4.01 -10.61
CA THR A 98 1.90 5.02 -9.54
C THR A 98 3.12 4.98 -8.62
N ASN A 99 3.35 6.05 -7.86
CA ASN A 99 4.28 6.01 -6.74
C ASN A 99 3.78 5.01 -5.68
N ALA A 100 4.69 4.43 -4.90
CA ALA A 100 4.36 3.40 -3.92
C ALA A 100 4.98 3.70 -2.55
N GLY A 101 6.20 3.19 -2.30
CA GLY A 101 6.87 3.32 -1.01
C GLY A 101 7.21 4.76 -0.62
N PHE A 102 7.44 4.94 0.68
CA PHE A 102 7.94 6.20 1.23
C PHE A 102 9.42 6.37 0.93
N PHE A 103 9.87 7.62 0.96
CA PHE A 103 11.28 7.99 0.78
C PHE A 103 11.60 9.19 1.66
N ASN A 104 12.86 9.39 1.98
CA ASN A 104 13.34 10.59 2.67
C ASN A 104 13.28 11.78 1.71
N THR A 105 12.50 12.82 2.00
CA THR A 105 12.28 13.91 1.02
C THR A 105 13.52 14.79 0.81
N LYS A 106 14.50 14.73 1.71
CA LYS A 106 15.74 15.53 1.65
C LYS A 106 16.83 14.83 0.86
N THR A 107 16.96 13.50 0.99
CA THR A 107 18.02 12.72 0.33
C THR A 107 17.53 11.92 -0.87
N GLY A 108 16.23 11.60 -0.92
CA GLY A 108 15.63 10.69 -1.91
C GLY A 108 15.87 9.22 -1.62
N ASP A 109 16.37 8.86 -0.43
CA ASP A 109 16.60 7.48 -0.03
C ASP A 109 15.28 6.74 0.18
N CYS A 110 15.21 5.47 -0.24
CA CYS A 110 14.03 4.63 -0.08
C CYS A 110 13.81 4.30 1.41
N LEU A 111 12.55 4.21 1.85
CA LEU A 111 12.20 3.80 3.21
C LEU A 111 11.39 2.49 3.22
N GLY A 112 11.50 1.72 4.30
CA GLY A 112 10.80 0.45 4.45
C GLY A 112 11.41 -0.69 3.64
N ASN A 113 10.77 -1.87 3.69
CA ASN A 113 11.25 -3.04 2.97
C ASN A 113 10.90 -2.94 1.48
N GLU A 114 11.82 -3.39 0.62
CA GLU A 114 11.61 -3.42 -0.81
C GLU A 114 12.26 -4.65 -1.46
N ILE A 115 11.46 -5.37 -2.26
CA ILE A 115 11.91 -6.42 -3.16
C ILE A 115 11.31 -6.15 -4.52
N SER A 116 12.17 -6.12 -5.54
CA SER A 116 11.81 -5.90 -6.93
C SER A 116 12.15 -7.14 -7.74
N ASN A 117 11.13 -7.84 -8.25
CA ASN A 117 11.29 -9.03 -9.10
C ASN A 117 12.23 -10.11 -8.50
N GLY A 118 12.06 -10.40 -7.21
CA GLY A 118 12.84 -11.39 -6.45
C GLY A 118 14.22 -10.90 -5.99
N LYS A 119 14.65 -9.69 -6.40
CA LYS A 119 15.88 -9.07 -5.92
C LYS A 119 15.59 -8.28 -4.64
N MET A 120 16.29 -8.63 -3.56
CA MET A 120 16.31 -7.83 -2.34
C MET A 120 16.91 -6.45 -2.63
N VAL A 121 16.12 -5.40 -2.47
CA VAL A 121 16.59 -4.02 -2.58
C VAL A 121 17.03 -3.54 -1.20
N GLN A 122 16.14 -3.61 -0.21
CA GLN A 122 16.43 -3.30 1.19
C GLN A 122 15.43 -3.94 2.16
N LYS A 123 15.87 -4.15 3.42
CA LYS A 123 15.03 -4.65 4.51
C LYS A 123 15.42 -4.03 5.87
N PRO A 124 15.16 -2.74 6.09
CA PRO A 124 15.62 -2.03 7.29
C PRO A 124 14.96 -2.51 8.59
N GLY A 125 13.93 -3.35 8.52
CA GLY A 125 13.27 -3.89 9.71
C GLY A 125 12.34 -2.90 10.42
N ILE A 126 11.92 -1.84 9.72
CA ILE A 126 10.96 -0.86 10.25
C ILE A 126 9.60 -1.52 10.42
N HIS A 127 8.96 -1.29 11.57
CA HIS A 127 7.64 -1.83 11.88
C HIS A 127 6.53 -0.98 11.25
N ASN A 128 6.32 -1.19 9.95
CA ASN A 128 5.19 -0.62 9.21
C ASN A 128 4.50 -1.70 8.37
N VAL A 129 3.32 -1.39 7.85
CA VAL A 129 2.59 -2.29 6.95
C VAL A 129 3.38 -2.55 5.68
N ASN A 130 3.35 -3.79 5.20
CA ASN A 130 3.92 -4.21 3.93
C ASN A 130 2.81 -4.79 3.04
N PHE A 131 2.98 -4.66 1.73
CA PHE A 131 2.24 -5.42 0.74
C PHE A 131 3.24 -6.19 -0.12
N GLY A 132 3.01 -7.48 -0.34
CA GLY A 132 3.89 -8.27 -1.19
C GLY A 132 3.22 -9.47 -1.86
N ILE A 133 3.93 -9.98 -2.87
CA ILE A 133 3.66 -11.26 -3.52
C ILE A 133 4.78 -12.21 -3.14
N THR A 134 4.41 -13.34 -2.53
CA THR A 134 5.34 -14.40 -2.15
C THR A 134 5.73 -15.28 -3.34
N LYS A 135 6.85 -16.00 -3.19
CA LYS A 135 7.34 -17.00 -4.17
C LYS A 135 6.35 -18.13 -4.45
N ASP A 136 5.44 -18.41 -3.52
CA ASP A 136 4.33 -19.36 -3.67
C ASP A 136 3.03 -18.71 -4.18
N ASN A 137 3.11 -17.50 -4.71
CA ASN A 137 2.03 -16.77 -5.36
C ASN A 137 0.86 -16.44 -4.43
N LYS A 138 1.15 -15.94 -3.24
CA LYS A 138 0.17 -15.37 -2.30
C LYS A 138 0.36 -13.88 -2.16
N PHE A 139 -0.74 -13.15 -1.94
CA PHE A 139 -0.63 -11.83 -1.34
C PHE A 139 -0.37 -11.98 0.15
N VAL A 140 0.51 -11.14 0.67
CA VAL A 140 0.66 -10.92 2.10
C VAL A 140 0.56 -9.44 2.38
N ILE A 141 -0.27 -9.10 3.37
CA ILE A 141 -0.43 -7.72 3.84
C ILE A 141 -0.33 -7.70 5.35
N GLY A 142 0.51 -6.80 5.89
CA GLY A 142 0.61 -6.57 7.33
C GLY A 142 2.05 -6.35 7.78
N TYR A 143 2.32 -6.69 9.04
CA TYR A 143 3.63 -6.51 9.67
C TYR A 143 4.42 -7.81 9.59
N ILE A 144 5.47 -7.83 8.78
CA ILE A 144 6.24 -9.04 8.42
C ILE A 144 7.56 -9.04 9.19
N ASN A 145 7.95 -10.19 9.76
CA ASN A 145 9.26 -10.30 10.41
C ASN A 145 10.39 -10.31 9.37
N ILE A 146 11.53 -9.72 9.73
CA ILE A 146 12.68 -9.62 8.82
C ILE A 146 13.18 -10.98 8.30
N SER A 147 13.01 -12.06 9.08
CA SER A 147 13.36 -13.42 8.68
C SER A 147 12.43 -14.03 7.63
N GLU A 148 11.22 -13.48 7.45
CA GLU A 148 10.21 -13.97 6.50
C GLU A 148 10.27 -13.23 5.15
N ILE A 149 10.95 -12.08 5.09
CA ILE A 149 11.03 -11.20 3.92
C ILE A 149 11.66 -11.91 2.70
N ASP A 150 12.59 -12.84 2.91
CA ASP A 150 13.28 -13.52 1.81
C ASP A 150 12.36 -14.48 1.01
N ASN A 151 11.11 -14.68 1.45
CA ASN A 151 10.09 -15.49 0.76
C ASN A 151 9.29 -14.71 -0.29
N PHE A 152 9.63 -13.46 -0.56
CA PHE A 152 8.90 -12.57 -1.45
C PHE A 152 9.58 -12.39 -2.82
N ASP A 153 8.75 -12.25 -3.86
CA ASP A 153 9.16 -11.83 -5.21
C ASP A 153 8.86 -10.35 -5.45
N GLN A 154 7.83 -9.82 -4.81
CA GLN A 154 7.49 -8.40 -4.82
C GLN A 154 7.20 -7.98 -3.39
N LEU A 155 7.77 -6.88 -2.92
CA LEU A 155 7.49 -6.35 -1.59
C LEU A 155 7.69 -4.84 -1.57
N VAL A 156 6.78 -4.13 -0.91
CA VAL A 156 6.92 -2.70 -0.62
C VAL A 156 6.35 -2.37 0.76
N GLY A 157 7.08 -1.55 1.52
CA GLY A 157 6.61 -0.96 2.76
C GLY A 157 5.73 0.27 2.53
N GLY A 158 4.65 0.40 3.29
CA GLY A 158 3.76 1.56 3.34
C GLY A 158 3.66 2.14 4.74
N VAL A 159 2.68 3.02 4.99
CA VAL A 159 2.34 3.52 6.32
C VAL A 159 0.81 3.53 6.43
N ILE A 160 0.29 3.04 7.56
CA ILE A 160 -1.12 2.76 7.86
C ILE A 160 -1.71 1.60 7.04
N TRP A 161 -1.94 0.47 7.71
CA TRP A 161 -2.79 -0.59 7.17
C TRP A 161 -4.27 -0.17 7.21
N LEU A 162 -4.80 0.21 6.04
CA LEU A 162 -6.14 0.77 5.94
C LEU A 162 -7.27 -0.22 6.27
N VAL A 163 -7.21 -1.42 5.70
CA VAL A 163 -8.27 -2.42 5.75
C VAL A 163 -7.72 -3.81 6.04
N ARG A 164 -8.15 -4.42 7.14
CA ARG A 164 -7.82 -5.79 7.55
C ARG A 164 -9.10 -6.62 7.62
N ASN A 165 -9.16 -7.72 6.87
CA ASN A 165 -10.35 -8.59 6.79
C ASN A 165 -11.68 -7.84 6.54
N GLY A 166 -11.64 -6.82 5.67
CA GLY A 166 -12.80 -6.02 5.29
C GLY A 166 -13.22 -4.94 6.30
N LEU A 167 -12.48 -4.78 7.40
CA LEU A 167 -12.74 -3.77 8.44
C LEU A 167 -11.64 -2.71 8.43
N SER A 168 -12.00 -1.48 8.81
CA SER A 168 -11.00 -0.43 8.98
C SER A 168 -10.00 -0.81 10.07
N TYR A 169 -8.71 -0.62 9.80
CA TYR A 169 -7.62 -0.90 10.74
C TYR A 169 -6.74 0.34 11.00
N VAL A 170 -7.24 1.52 10.61
CA VAL A 170 -6.50 2.80 10.65
C VAL A 170 -6.08 3.17 12.07
N ASN A 171 -7.03 3.21 13.02
CA ASN A 171 -6.74 3.62 14.41
C ASN A 171 -5.75 2.67 15.09
N ILE A 172 -5.80 1.38 14.76
CA ILE A 172 -4.87 0.39 15.34
C ILE A 172 -3.49 0.57 14.72
N SER A 173 -3.43 0.70 13.39
CA SER A 173 -2.19 0.94 12.65
C SER A 173 -1.45 2.18 13.15
N GLU A 174 -2.16 3.28 13.39
CA GLU A 174 -1.57 4.51 13.94
C GLU A 174 -0.87 4.30 15.29
N THR A 175 -1.33 3.35 16.10
CA THR A 175 -0.72 3.03 17.40
C THR A 175 0.44 2.04 17.31
N LEU A 176 0.48 1.22 16.26
CA LEU A 176 1.48 0.16 16.09
C LEU A 176 2.68 0.61 15.27
N GLU A 177 2.44 1.44 14.25
CA GLU A 177 3.42 1.72 13.22
C GLU A 177 4.45 2.78 13.59
N ASP A 178 5.64 2.67 12.98
CA ASP A 178 6.63 3.74 13.05
C ASP A 178 6.18 4.93 12.19
N MET A 179 5.71 5.97 12.89
CA MET A 179 5.22 7.19 12.27
C MET A 179 6.34 8.15 11.82
N THR A 180 7.62 7.82 12.05
CA THR A 180 8.76 8.60 11.54
C THR A 180 9.05 8.33 10.06
N THR A 181 8.52 7.25 9.50
CA THR A 181 8.57 6.93 8.05
C THR A 181 7.88 7.99 7.18
N GLN A 182 6.96 8.76 7.76
CA GLN A 182 6.27 9.88 7.13
C GLN A 182 6.66 11.21 7.80
N GLU A 183 6.64 12.31 7.04
CA GLU A 183 7.15 13.62 7.51
C GLU A 183 6.06 14.62 7.94
N THR A 184 4.79 14.27 7.80
CA THR A 184 3.63 15.09 8.23
C THR A 184 3.47 15.14 9.76
N GLY A 185 4.10 14.22 10.49
CA GLY A 185 4.02 14.14 11.95
C GLY A 185 2.68 13.58 12.46
N SER A 186 2.24 14.00 13.65
CA SER A 186 1.07 13.43 14.34
C SER A 186 -0.27 13.65 13.65
N THR A 187 -0.33 14.50 12.63
CA THR A 187 -1.57 14.78 11.88
C THR A 187 -1.70 13.94 10.63
N PHE A 188 -0.73 13.07 10.32
CA PHE A 188 -0.66 12.29 9.08
C PHE A 188 -1.98 11.60 8.72
N VAL A 189 -2.61 10.93 9.68
CA VAL A 189 -3.86 10.19 9.49
C VAL A 189 -5.04 11.13 9.18
N THR A 190 -5.03 12.33 9.73
CA THR A 190 -6.14 13.29 9.67
C THR A 190 -6.00 14.37 8.60
N VAL A 191 -4.79 14.65 8.13
CA VAL A 191 -4.56 15.72 7.15
C VAL A 191 -5.08 15.31 5.78
N ARG A 192 -5.65 16.27 5.05
CA ARG A 192 -5.98 16.10 3.64
C ARG A 192 -4.73 16.30 2.81
N ALA A 193 -4.43 15.33 1.95
CA ALA A 193 -3.32 15.37 1.01
C ALA A 193 -3.63 14.39 -0.13
N GLY A 194 -2.82 14.42 -1.20
CA GLY A 194 -2.82 13.34 -2.18
C GLY A 194 -2.47 12.01 -1.49
N ARG A 195 -3.17 10.92 -1.87
CA ARG A 195 -2.97 9.59 -1.28
C ARG A 195 -2.96 8.52 -2.37
N ALA A 196 -2.05 7.57 -2.23
CA ALA A 196 -2.05 6.32 -2.99
C ALA A 196 -2.24 5.15 -2.03
N ALA A 197 -3.03 4.15 -2.44
CA ALA A 197 -3.25 2.92 -1.69
C ALA A 197 -3.20 1.72 -2.63
N LEU A 198 -2.62 0.63 -2.13
CA LEU A 198 -2.48 -0.66 -2.78
C LEU A 198 -3.13 -1.73 -1.91
N GLY A 199 -3.89 -2.64 -2.53
CA GLY A 199 -4.51 -3.76 -1.83
C GLY A 199 -5.06 -4.79 -2.79
N HIS A 200 -6.00 -5.60 -2.32
CA HIS A 200 -6.70 -6.58 -3.13
C HIS A 200 -8.20 -6.62 -2.81
N ASP A 201 -8.97 -7.27 -3.68
CA ASP A 201 -10.36 -7.64 -3.38
C ASP A 201 -10.52 -9.13 -3.01
N ALA A 202 -11.76 -9.52 -2.68
CA ALA A 202 -12.11 -10.88 -2.30
C ALA A 202 -11.90 -11.91 -3.42
N ALA A 203 -11.74 -11.48 -4.68
CA ALA A 203 -11.44 -12.37 -5.80
C ALA A 203 -9.93 -12.55 -6.02
N GLY A 204 -9.08 -11.94 -5.19
CA GLY A 204 -7.62 -12.03 -5.33
C GLY A 204 -7.06 -11.12 -6.42
N ARG A 205 -7.76 -10.04 -6.79
CA ARG A 205 -7.29 -9.07 -7.79
C ARG A 205 -6.61 -7.89 -7.11
N ILE A 206 -5.63 -7.27 -7.75
CA ILE A 206 -4.98 -6.08 -7.21
C ILE A 206 -5.90 -4.86 -7.41
N MET A 207 -5.94 -4.00 -6.39
CA MET A 207 -6.61 -2.71 -6.39
C MET A 207 -5.59 -1.61 -6.11
N ILE A 208 -5.57 -0.58 -6.96
CA ILE A 208 -4.79 0.64 -6.76
C ILE A 208 -5.77 1.81 -6.74
N LEU A 209 -5.70 2.62 -5.69
CA LEU A 209 -6.47 3.86 -5.56
C LEU A 209 -5.49 5.02 -5.45
N VAL A 210 -5.65 6.03 -6.30
CA VAL A 210 -4.91 7.29 -6.22
C VAL A 210 -5.95 8.40 -6.10
N MET A 211 -5.91 9.15 -5.00
CA MET A 211 -6.75 10.32 -4.77
C MET A 211 -5.89 11.57 -4.89
N ASP A 212 -6.32 12.50 -5.72
CA ASP A 212 -5.67 13.80 -5.85
C ASP A 212 -5.94 14.63 -4.60
N GLY A 213 -5.00 15.47 -4.22
CA GLY A 213 -5.16 16.36 -3.08
C GLY A 213 -3.94 17.27 -2.92
N ALA A 214 -4.17 18.43 -2.31
CA ALA A 214 -3.11 19.32 -1.86
C ALA A 214 -3.12 19.32 -0.33
N SER A 215 -1.93 19.24 0.26
CA SER A 215 -1.79 19.45 1.69
C SER A 215 -1.70 20.95 1.98
N ALA A 216 -2.16 21.40 3.15
CA ALA A 216 -2.03 22.82 3.53
C ALA A 216 -0.56 23.26 3.70
N TYR A 217 0.39 22.33 3.65
CA TYR A 217 1.83 22.57 3.64
C TYR A 217 2.40 22.85 2.25
N ASP A 218 1.61 22.73 1.17
CA ASP A 218 2.02 23.06 -0.21
C ASP A 218 2.04 24.58 -0.51
N ASN A 219 2.15 25.43 0.52
CA ASN A 219 2.37 26.87 0.36
C ASN A 219 3.86 27.20 0.62
N GLY A 220 4.73 26.96 -0.38
CA GLY A 220 6.09 27.50 -0.42
C GLY A 220 7.14 26.57 -0.98
#